data_AF-A0A6J6KXM6-F1
#
_entry.id   AF-A0A6J6KXM6-F1
#
_cell.length_a   1.000
_cell.length_b   1.000
_cell.length_c   1.000
_cell.angle_alpha   90.00
_cell.angle_beta   90.00
_cell.angle_gamma   90.00
#
_symmetry.space_group_name_H-M   'P 1'
#
loop_
_entity.id
_entity.type
_entity.pdbx_description
1 polymer ?
#
loop_
_entity_poly.entity_id
_entity_poly.type
_entity_poly.pdbx_seq_one_letter_code
_entity_poly.pdbx_strand_id
1 'polypeptide(L)'
;MVTRLARAQAETVDFATSNVRGAGVALYVGGAKLLENYPVGPLAGVAFNVTLMSYLGSLDVGINIDEAAVESPTLLRDCLVDSFHELALIGQQSNETRPNSSDEPRSRRRWWFRSR
;
A
#
# COMPACT_ATOMS: atom_id res chain seq x y z
N MET A 1 13.69 -8.22 -27.98
CA MET A 1 13.90 -9.29 -26.97
C MET A 1 13.37 -8.85 -25.61
N VAL A 2 13.75 -7.67 -25.11
CA VAL A 2 13.26 -7.09 -23.85
C VAL A 2 11.73 -6.95 -23.77
N THR A 3 11.09 -6.47 -24.84
CA THR A 3 9.62 -6.31 -24.89
C THR A 3 8.84 -7.61 -24.77
N ARG A 4 9.36 -8.72 -25.33
CA ARG A 4 8.73 -10.05 -25.20
C ARG A 4 8.83 -10.60 -23.78
N LEU A 5 9.94 -10.34 -23.09
CA LEU A 5 10.14 -10.80 -21.72
C LEU A 5 9.19 -10.06 -20.75
N ALA A 6 9.05 -8.75 -20.91
CA ALA A 6 8.12 -7.94 -20.11
C ALA A 6 6.66 -8.38 -20.33
N ARG A 7 6.26 -8.65 -21.58
CA ARG A 7 4.91 -9.14 -21.91
C ARG A 7 4.65 -10.53 -21.34
N ALA A 8 5.61 -11.45 -21.45
CA ALA A 8 5.48 -12.80 -20.89
C ALA A 8 5.37 -12.80 -19.36
N GLN A 9 6.04 -11.87 -18.66
CA GLN A 9 5.85 -11.69 -17.22
C GLN A 9 4.45 -11.16 -16.90
N ALA A 10 3.98 -10.15 -17.65
CA ALA A 10 2.66 -9.58 -17.44
C ALA A 10 1.52 -10.59 -17.67
N GLU A 11 1.65 -11.48 -18.65
CA GLU A 11 0.69 -12.57 -18.92
C GLU A 11 0.56 -13.58 -17.76
N THR A 12 1.49 -13.58 -16.81
CA THR A 12 1.45 -14.46 -15.61
C THR A 12 0.98 -13.74 -14.34
N VAL A 13 0.65 -12.45 -14.42
CA VAL A 13 0.32 -11.62 -13.27
C VAL A 13 -1.04 -10.95 -13.50
N ASP A 14 -2.02 -11.28 -12.67
CA ASP A 14 -3.36 -10.69 -12.77
C ASP A 14 -3.35 -9.18 -12.46
N PHE A 15 -2.66 -8.82 -11.38
CA PHE A 15 -2.50 -7.43 -10.93
C PHE A 15 -1.19 -7.27 -10.17
N ALA A 16 -0.69 -6.03 -10.12
CA ALA A 16 0.54 -5.68 -9.45
C ALA A 16 0.25 -4.96 -8.13
N THR A 17 1.10 -5.17 -7.14
CA THR A 17 1.08 -4.38 -5.91
C THR A 17 2.48 -3.83 -5.60
N SER A 18 2.53 -2.65 -5.01
CA SER A 18 3.78 -2.00 -4.60
C SER A 18 3.64 -1.43 -3.20
N ASN A 19 4.66 -1.60 -2.36
CA ASN A 19 4.71 -1.07 -0.99
C ASN A 19 5.97 -0.23 -0.83
N VAL A 20 5.77 1.09 -0.78
CA VAL A 20 6.85 2.07 -0.71
C VAL A 20 6.85 2.74 0.65
N ARG A 21 8.00 2.71 1.31
CA ARG A 21 8.19 3.47 2.55
C ARG A 21 8.50 4.92 2.22
N GLY A 22 7.61 5.84 2.58
CA GLY A 22 7.86 7.28 2.49
C GLY A 22 8.61 7.82 3.70
N ALA A 23 8.68 9.16 3.79
CA ALA A 23 9.41 9.83 4.86
C ALA A 23 8.72 9.69 6.22
N GLY A 24 9.51 9.41 7.26
CA GLY A 24 9.07 9.42 8.65
C GLY A 24 9.04 10.80 9.30
N VAL A 25 9.24 11.86 8.51
CA VAL A 25 9.29 13.26 8.94
C VAL A 25 8.47 14.11 7.98
N ALA A 26 8.01 15.28 8.43
CA ALA A 26 7.21 16.16 7.59
C ALA A 26 8.02 16.70 6.40
N LEU A 27 7.47 16.56 5.21
CA LEU A 27 8.05 17.06 3.97
C LEU A 27 7.36 18.35 3.53
N TYR A 28 8.11 19.17 2.80
CA TYR A 28 7.63 20.46 2.29
C TYR A 28 8.07 20.67 0.84
N VAL A 29 7.21 21.30 0.04
CA VAL A 29 7.50 21.72 -1.34
C VAL A 29 7.26 23.22 -1.42
N GLY A 30 8.30 24.01 -1.72
CA GLY A 30 8.19 25.47 -1.78
C GLY A 30 7.69 26.12 -0.47
N GLY A 31 7.96 25.50 0.69
CA GLY A 31 7.48 25.95 2.00
C GLY A 31 6.08 25.46 2.40
N ALA A 32 5.32 24.85 1.48
CA ALA A 32 4.03 24.22 1.79
C ALA A 32 4.22 22.79 2.30
N LYS A 33 3.47 22.39 3.33
CA LYS A 33 3.55 21.05 3.93
C LYS A 33 2.89 20.01 3.00
N LEU A 34 3.58 18.89 2.78
CA LEU A 34 2.98 17.72 2.12
C LEU A 34 1.98 17.08 3.07
N LEU A 35 0.73 16.95 2.62
CA LEU A 35 -0.37 16.38 3.40
C LEU A 35 -0.59 14.91 3.07
N GLU A 36 -0.61 14.58 1.78
CA GLU A 36 -1.03 13.28 1.25
C GLU A 36 -0.19 12.93 0.02
N ASN A 37 -0.01 11.64 -0.23
CA ASN A 37 0.60 11.12 -1.45
C ASN A 37 -0.48 10.45 -2.31
N TYR A 38 -0.42 10.67 -3.62
CA TYR A 38 -1.28 9.98 -4.60
C TYR A 38 -0.41 9.12 -5.51
N PRO A 39 0.08 7.97 -5.02
CA PRO A 39 1.02 7.15 -5.78
C PRO A 39 0.34 6.48 -6.97
N VAL A 40 0.99 6.48 -8.13
CA VAL A 40 0.47 5.82 -9.35
C VAL A 40 1.54 4.89 -9.90
N GLY A 41 1.33 3.58 -9.75
CA GLY A 41 2.18 2.56 -10.35
C GLY A 41 1.84 2.32 -11.82
N PRO A 42 2.81 1.88 -12.64
CA PRO A 42 2.55 1.53 -14.03
C PRO A 42 1.74 0.24 -14.14
N LEU A 43 0.87 0.14 -15.16
CA LEU A 43 0.14 -1.09 -15.45
C LEU A 43 1.06 -2.20 -15.96
N ALA A 44 2.08 -1.88 -16.74
CA ALA A 44 3.07 -2.85 -17.24
C ALA A 44 2.48 -4.15 -17.83
N GLY A 45 1.25 -4.08 -18.38
CA GLY A 45 0.53 -5.22 -18.98
C GLY A 45 -0.37 -6.02 -18.03
N VAL A 46 -0.49 -5.63 -16.75
CA VAL A 46 -1.46 -6.21 -15.80
C VAL A 46 -2.78 -5.44 -15.80
N ALA A 47 -3.86 -6.06 -15.33
CA ALA A 47 -5.20 -5.44 -15.36
C ALA A 47 -5.31 -4.20 -14.47
N PHE A 48 -4.62 -4.19 -13.33
CA PHE A 48 -4.50 -3.02 -12.46
C PHE A 48 -3.26 -3.09 -11.58
N ASN A 49 -2.82 -1.94 -11.06
CA ASN A 49 -1.72 -1.81 -10.10
C ASN A 49 -2.20 -1.04 -8.86
N VAL A 50 -1.97 -1.61 -7.67
CA VAL A 50 -2.19 -0.95 -6.38
C VAL A 50 -0.85 -0.52 -5.78
N THR A 51 -0.62 0.78 -5.67
CA THR A 51 0.60 1.32 -5.06
C THR A 51 0.28 1.93 -3.70
N LEU A 52 0.95 1.44 -2.66
CA LEU A 52 0.83 1.92 -1.29
C LEU A 52 2.09 2.68 -0.90
N MET A 53 1.91 3.83 -0.24
CA MET A 53 2.97 4.64 0.31
C MET A 53 2.67 5.03 1.76
N SER A 54 3.62 4.81 2.67
CA SER A 54 3.50 5.28 4.07
C SER A 54 4.08 6.68 4.24
N TYR A 55 3.39 7.57 4.96
CA TYR A 55 3.88 8.91 5.27
C TYR A 55 3.35 9.38 6.62
N LEU A 56 4.24 9.83 7.54
CA LEU A 56 3.85 10.36 8.86
C LEU A 56 2.82 9.53 9.67
N GLY A 57 2.82 8.20 9.50
CA GLY A 57 1.86 7.31 10.18
C GLY A 57 0.52 7.16 9.45
N SER A 58 0.32 7.81 8.30
CA SER A 58 -0.73 7.47 7.33
C SER A 58 -0.22 6.44 6.31
N LEU A 59 -1.18 5.78 5.67
CA LEU A 59 -0.98 4.93 4.51
C LEU A 59 -1.84 5.49 3.38
N ASP A 60 -1.18 5.94 2.33
CA ASP A 60 -1.83 6.45 1.13
C ASP A 60 -1.78 5.36 0.04
N VAL A 61 -2.91 5.09 -0.60
CA VAL A 61 -3.05 4.01 -1.58
C VAL A 61 -3.61 4.59 -2.88
N GLY A 62 -2.94 4.34 -3.99
CA GLY A 62 -3.42 4.68 -5.33
C GLY A 62 -3.59 3.44 -6.20
N ILE A 63 -4.58 3.49 -7.08
CA ILE A 63 -4.95 2.38 -7.96
C ILE A 63 -4.92 2.90 -9.39
N ASN A 64 -4.15 2.24 -10.25
CA ASN A 64 -4.14 2.47 -11.69
C ASN A 64 -4.79 1.28 -12.38
N ILE A 65 -5.83 1.49 -13.20
CA ILE A 65 -6.67 0.42 -13.77
C ILE A 65 -6.64 0.50 -15.29
N ASP A 66 -6.46 -0.64 -15.96
CA ASP A 66 -6.76 -0.78 -17.39
C ASP A 66 -8.27 -1.03 -17.56
N GLU A 67 -9.01 0.00 -17.99
CA GLU A 67 -10.45 -0.10 -18.20
C GLU A 67 -10.84 -1.09 -19.32
N ALA A 68 -9.91 -1.45 -20.22
CA ALA A 68 -10.17 -2.48 -21.22
C ALA A 68 -10.05 -3.91 -20.64
N ALA A 69 -9.30 -4.08 -19.56
CA ALA A 69 -9.09 -5.37 -18.90
C ALA A 69 -10.07 -5.61 -17.73
N VAL A 70 -10.60 -4.54 -17.12
CA VAL A 70 -11.51 -4.60 -15.96
C VAL A 70 -12.91 -4.15 -16.37
N GLU A 71 -13.88 -5.06 -16.35
CA GLU A 71 -15.26 -4.82 -16.79
C GLU A 71 -15.98 -3.70 -16.00
N SER A 72 -15.68 -3.56 -14.71
CA SER A 72 -16.30 -2.54 -13.84
C SER A 72 -15.27 -1.90 -12.90
N PRO A 73 -14.50 -0.91 -13.38
CA PRO A 73 -13.45 -0.24 -12.59
C PRO A 73 -13.95 0.40 -11.30
N THR A 74 -15.13 1.03 -11.34
CA THR A 74 -15.74 1.67 -10.16
C THR A 74 -16.13 0.63 -9.11
N LEU A 75 -16.70 -0.51 -9.52
CA LEU A 75 -17.05 -1.59 -8.60
C LEU A 75 -15.80 -2.16 -7.92
N LEU A 76 -14.72 -2.40 -8.68
CA LEU A 76 -13.44 -2.84 -8.12
C LEU A 76 -12.92 -1.85 -7.06
N ARG A 77 -12.97 -0.54 -7.37
CA ARG A 77 -12.58 0.52 -6.42
C ARG A 77 -13.44 0.48 -5.15
N ASP A 78 -14.75 0.36 -5.29
CA ASP A 78 -15.68 0.37 -4.15
C ASP A 78 -15.47 -0.87 -3.26
N CYS A 79 -15.33 -2.06 -3.85
CA CYS A 79 -15.01 -3.28 -3.11
C CYS A 79 -13.68 -3.17 -2.34
N LEU A 80 -12.66 -2.54 -2.93
CA LEU A 80 -11.38 -2.32 -2.25
C LEU A 80 -11.53 -1.35 -1.07
N VAL A 81 -12.25 -0.25 -1.25
CA VAL A 81 -12.53 0.72 -0.19
C VAL A 81 -13.29 0.07 0.97
N ASP A 82 -14.35 -0.68 0.67
CA ASP A 82 -15.15 -1.39 1.68
C ASP A 82 -14.30 -2.41 2.45
N SER A 83 -13.44 -3.16 1.75
CA SER A 83 -12.51 -4.12 2.37
C SER A 83 -11.52 -3.43 3.31
N PHE A 84 -10.97 -2.26 2.94
CA PHE A 84 -10.08 -1.50 3.82
C PHE A 84 -10.82 -0.97 5.06
N HIS A 85 -12.07 -0.53 4.91
CA HIS A 85 -12.90 -0.13 6.04
C HIS A 85 -13.17 -1.29 7.00
N GLU A 86 -13.52 -2.46 6.48
CA GLU A 86 -13.72 -3.68 7.28
C GLU A 86 -12.45 -4.04 8.07
N LEU A 87 -11.29 -4.06 7.41
CA LEU A 87 -10.01 -4.33 8.05
C LEU A 87 -9.66 -3.30 9.13
N ALA A 88 -9.95 -2.02 8.89
CA ALA A 88 -9.71 -0.96 9.86
C ALA A 88 -10.57 -1.15 11.13
N LEU A 89 -11.83 -1.57 10.99
CA LEU A 89 -12.71 -1.87 12.11
C LEU A 89 -12.18 -3.03 12.97
N ILE A 90 -11.70 -4.11 12.34
CA ILE A 90 -11.08 -5.25 13.04
C ILE A 90 -9.81 -4.79 13.78
N GLY A 91 -8.97 -3.97 13.13
CA GLY A 91 -7.76 -3.43 13.72
C GLY A 91 -8.02 -2.61 15.00
N GLN A 92 -9.10 -1.82 15.03
CA GLN A 92 -9.48 -1.02 16.19
C GLN A 92 -9.91 -1.90 17.39
N GLN A 93 -10.72 -2.93 17.16
CA GLN A 93 -11.17 -3.88 18.20
C GLN A 93 -9.98 -4.60 18.87
N SER A 94 -8.98 -4.99 18.06
CA SER A 94 -7.77 -5.64 18.56
C SER A 94 -6.92 -4.74 19.46
N ASN A 95 -7.00 -3.42 19.25
CA ASN A 95 -6.24 -2.43 20.02
C ASN A 95 -6.94 -2.09 21.34
N GLU A 96 -8.27 -2.14 21.39
CA GLU A 96 -9.08 -1.96 22.61
C GLU A 96 -8.99 -3.18 23.55
N THR A 97 -8.81 -4.38 22.99
CA THR A 97 -8.69 -5.63 23.78
C THR A 97 -7.29 -5.82 24.39
N ARG A 98 -6.28 -5.04 23.97
CA ARG A 98 -4.97 -5.05 24.64
C ARG A 98 -5.08 -4.32 25.98
N PRO A 99 -4.83 -4.98 27.12
CA PRO A 99 -4.74 -4.26 28.38
C PRO A 99 -3.62 -3.21 28.29
N ASN A 100 -3.90 -2.00 28.79
CA ASN A 100 -2.91 -0.93 28.94
C ASN A 100 -1.78 -1.40 29.88
N SER A 101 -0.76 -2.07 29.37
CA SER A 101 0.46 -2.37 30.11
C SER A 101 1.39 -1.17 30.04
N SER A 102 1.08 -0.13 30.82
CA SER A 102 1.84 1.12 30.88
C SER A 102 3.22 1.02 31.56
N ASP A 103 3.73 -0.19 31.89
CA ASP A 103 5.00 -0.34 32.62
C ASP A 103 5.97 -1.41 32.10
N GLU A 104 5.75 -2.03 30.94
CA GLU A 104 6.80 -2.87 30.34
C GLU A 104 7.70 -2.07 29.40
N PRO A 105 9.03 -2.04 29.60
CA PRO A 105 9.93 -1.44 28.64
C PRO A 105 9.73 -2.17 27.31
N ARG A 106 9.27 -1.44 26.28
CA ARG A 106 9.10 -1.94 24.90
C ARG A 106 10.40 -2.61 24.47
N SER A 107 10.49 -3.92 24.66
CA SER A 107 11.58 -4.74 24.17
C SER A 107 11.67 -4.48 22.67
N ARG A 108 12.74 -3.79 22.25
CA ARG A 108 13.09 -3.61 20.84
C ARG A 108 13.40 -5.00 20.31
N ARG A 109 12.37 -5.76 19.93
CA ARG A 109 12.55 -7.01 19.19
C ARG A 109 13.26 -6.62 17.89
N ARG A 110 14.58 -6.81 17.85
CA ARG A 110 15.41 -6.62 16.67
C ARG A 110 15.08 -7.75 15.71
N TRP A 111 14.12 -7.50 14.82
CA TRP A 111 13.62 -8.46 13.83
C TRP A 111 14.60 -8.78 12.69
N TRP A 112 15.84 -8.29 12.74
CA TRP A 112 16.82 -8.49 11.68
C TRP A 112 18.20 -8.79 12.25
N PHE A 113 18.51 -10.08 12.35
CA PHE A 113 19.88 -10.57 12.17
C PHE A 113 19.84 -11.56 11.00
N ARG A 114 20.35 -11.14 9.84
CA ARG A 114 20.66 -12.08 8.76
C ARG A 114 21.93 -12.82 9.17
N SER A 115 21.82 -14.14 9.31
CA SER A 115 22.96 -15.04 9.42
C SER A 115 23.85 -14.86 8.20
N ARG A 116 25.16 -14.74 8.43
CA ARG A 116 26.19 -14.79 7.38
C ARG A 116 26.34 -16.20 6.87
#